data_AF-A0A517QCG8-F1
#
_entry.id   AF-A0A517QCG8-F1
#
_cell.length_a   1.000
_cell.length_b   1.000
_cell.length_c   1.000
_cell.angle_alpha   90.00
_cell.angle_beta   90.00
_cell.angle_gamma   90.00
#
_symmetry.space_group_name_H-M   'P 1'
#
loop_
_entity.id
_entity.type
_entity.pdbx_description
1 polymer ?
#
loop_
_entity_poly.entity_id
_entity_poly.type
_entity_poly.pdbx_seq_one_letter_code
_entity_poly.pdbx_strand_id
1 'polypeptide(L)'
;MSSIPQPKAFWKKRCHVECDKGRTGLCIGYEAKKWRLDDFIDFVMEWLPEFSLNSKEREGIHHANSVEAIRKAAKLVYKTKKFAKRGEFGELFLHAAIRSIFKSTPAISKIFYKSSHNETVKGFDSVHVVGPLDELELWIGEAKFYNEFNRAG
;
A
#
# COMPACT_ATOMS: atom_id res chain seq x y z
N MET A 1 19.10 -10.16 -4.09
CA MET A 1 17.81 -10.05 -4.83
C MET A 1 17.78 -8.74 -5.57
N SER A 2 17.42 -8.75 -6.86
CA SER A 2 17.10 -7.51 -7.59
C SER A 2 15.96 -6.81 -6.86
N SER A 3 16.10 -5.53 -6.50
CA SER A 3 15.02 -4.79 -5.86
C SER A 3 13.83 -4.73 -6.81
N ILE A 4 12.65 -5.14 -6.34
CA ILE A 4 11.39 -4.99 -7.09
C ILE A 4 11.26 -3.50 -7.45
N PRO A 5 11.05 -3.14 -8.74
CA PRO A 5 10.89 -1.76 -9.15
C PRO A 5 9.79 -1.06 -8.34
N GLN A 6 10.02 0.21 -8.02
CA GLN A 6 9.09 0.99 -7.21
C GLN A 6 8.72 2.29 -7.93
N PRO A 7 7.49 2.78 -7.73
CA PRO A 7 7.14 4.14 -8.08
C PRO A 7 8.10 5.16 -7.47
N LYS A 8 8.14 6.36 -8.06
CA LYS A 8 8.96 7.46 -7.57
C LYS A 8 8.62 7.78 -6.11
N ALA A 9 9.65 7.95 -5.29
CA ALA A 9 9.47 8.35 -3.89
C ALA A 9 8.72 9.70 -3.78
N PHE A 10 7.76 9.76 -2.86
CA PHE A 10 6.89 10.94 -2.68
C PHE A 10 6.90 11.48 -1.25
N TRP A 11 6.81 10.61 -0.25
CA TRP A 11 6.68 11.00 1.15
C TRP A 11 7.90 11.77 1.67
N LYS A 12 7.66 12.81 2.48
CA LYS A 12 8.68 13.40 3.34
C LYS A 12 8.71 12.63 4.68
N LYS A 13 9.76 11.86 4.94
CA LYS A 13 10.02 11.24 6.25
C LYS A 13 10.32 12.34 7.26
N ARG A 14 9.44 12.55 8.23
CA ARG A 14 9.56 13.59 9.28
C ARG A 14 10.28 13.10 10.51
N CYS A 15 10.05 11.85 10.88
CA CYS A 15 10.77 11.19 11.96
C CYS A 15 10.93 9.71 11.63
N HIS A 16 11.99 9.12 12.18
CA HIS A 16 12.16 7.70 12.26
C HIS A 16 12.92 7.41 13.54
N VAL A 17 12.27 6.68 14.44
CA VAL A 17 12.84 6.29 15.73
C VAL A 17 12.91 4.78 15.73
N GLU A 18 14.12 4.25 15.79
CA GLU A 18 14.38 2.83 15.97
C GLU A 18 14.42 2.56 17.48
N CYS A 19 13.42 1.85 17.97
CA CYS A 19 13.33 1.36 19.34
C CYS A 19 12.44 0.10 19.36
N ASP A 20 12.23 -0.50 20.53
CA ASP A 20 11.37 -1.68 20.70
C ASP A 20 9.96 -1.50 20.08
N LYS A 21 9.47 -0.26 20.01
CA LYS A 21 8.29 0.12 19.22
C LYS A 21 8.63 1.26 18.25
N GLY A 22 9.33 0.91 17.18
CA GLY A 22 9.76 1.85 16.17
C GLY A 22 8.62 2.73 15.63
N ARG A 23 8.92 4.00 15.36
CA ARG A 23 7.93 4.97 14.86
C ARG A 23 8.45 5.67 13.62
N THR A 24 7.63 5.75 12.59
CA THR A 24 7.95 6.49 11.36
C THR A 24 6.84 7.47 11.02
N GLY A 25 7.17 8.76 10.98
CA GLY A 25 6.25 9.81 10.60
C GLY A 25 6.41 10.18 9.13
N LEU A 26 5.35 10.05 8.33
CA LEU A 26 5.33 10.39 6.91
C LEU A 26 4.43 11.61 6.66
N CYS A 27 4.85 12.48 5.75
CA CYS A 27 4.11 13.70 5.41
C CYS A 27 4.06 13.85 3.89
N ILE A 28 2.88 14.13 3.35
CA ILE A 28 2.66 14.39 1.91
C ILE A 28 3.21 15.75 1.45
N GLY A 29 3.51 16.63 2.41
CA GLY A 29 4.00 17.98 2.17
C GLY A 29 2.90 19.04 2.09
N TYR A 30 3.27 20.26 2.48
CA TYR A 30 2.40 21.44 2.49
C TYR A 30 3.20 22.62 1.95
N GLU A 31 2.67 23.28 0.93
CA GLU A 31 3.33 24.37 0.21
C GLU A 31 2.28 25.34 -0.34
N ALA A 32 2.59 26.63 -0.43
CA ALA A 32 1.68 27.65 -0.94
C ALA A 32 0.28 27.62 -0.30
N LYS A 33 0.23 27.36 1.01
CA LYS A 33 -1.01 27.20 1.82
C LYS A 33 -1.91 26.04 1.38
N LYS A 34 -1.38 25.05 0.67
CA LYS A 34 -2.13 23.88 0.18
C LYS A 34 -1.38 22.59 0.50
N TRP A 35 -2.15 21.55 0.82
CA TRP A 35 -1.63 20.20 0.88
C TRP A 35 -1.41 19.67 -0.53
N ARG A 36 -0.34 18.89 -0.73
CA ARG A 36 -0.04 18.23 -2.01
C ARG A 36 -0.91 17.00 -2.22
N LEU A 37 -2.23 17.18 -2.16
CA LEU A 37 -3.20 16.09 -2.19
C LEU A 37 -3.28 15.44 -3.57
N ASP A 38 -3.27 16.23 -4.64
CA ASP A 38 -3.34 15.71 -6.01
C ASP A 38 -2.10 14.85 -6.32
N ASP A 39 -0.90 15.37 -6.04
CA ASP A 39 0.34 14.60 -6.18
C ASP A 39 0.35 13.32 -5.32
N PHE A 40 -0.27 13.38 -4.14
CA PHE A 40 -0.38 12.22 -3.26
C PHE A 40 -1.31 11.16 -3.84
N ILE A 41 -2.43 11.57 -4.44
CA ILE A 41 -3.36 10.67 -5.12
C ILE A 41 -2.63 9.99 -6.29
N ASP A 42 -1.95 10.75 -7.14
CA ASP A 42 -1.18 10.21 -8.26
C ASP A 42 -0.14 9.20 -7.76
N PHE A 43 0.64 9.57 -6.75
CA PHE A 43 1.60 8.66 -6.14
C PHE A 43 0.98 7.36 -5.64
N VAL A 44 -0.17 7.42 -4.97
CA VAL A 44 -0.85 6.20 -4.47
C VAL A 44 -1.39 5.35 -5.62
N MET A 45 -1.90 5.98 -6.69
CA MET A 45 -2.44 5.26 -7.84
C MET A 45 -1.38 4.42 -8.55
N GLU A 46 -0.11 4.83 -8.54
CA GLU A 46 1.02 4.05 -9.06
C GLU A 46 1.20 2.69 -8.35
N TRP A 47 0.70 2.55 -7.11
CA TRP A 47 0.77 1.29 -6.35
C TRP A 47 -0.38 0.34 -6.66
N LEU A 48 -1.43 0.76 -7.38
CA LEU A 48 -2.59 -0.08 -7.67
C LEU A 48 -2.24 -1.44 -8.29
N PRO A 49 -1.34 -1.52 -9.29
CA PRO A 49 -1.02 -2.81 -9.91
C PRO A 49 -0.38 -3.78 -8.92
N GLU A 50 0.61 -3.33 -8.15
CA GLU A 50 1.29 -4.16 -7.14
C GLU A 50 0.35 -4.57 -6.02
N PHE A 51 -0.52 -3.67 -5.59
CA PHE A 51 -1.43 -3.91 -4.49
C PHE A 51 -2.56 -4.88 -4.86
N SER A 52 -3.06 -4.80 -6.09
CA SER A 52 -4.32 -5.46 -6.50
C SER A 52 -4.13 -6.68 -7.41
N LEU A 53 -3.04 -6.76 -8.17
CA LEU A 53 -2.80 -7.82 -9.15
C LEU A 53 -1.77 -8.84 -8.64
N ASN A 54 -1.96 -10.11 -8.98
CA ASN A 54 -1.00 -11.16 -8.61
C ASN A 54 0.27 -11.14 -9.48
N SER A 55 1.30 -11.93 -9.11
CA SER A 55 2.58 -11.95 -9.85
C SER A 55 2.41 -12.22 -11.34
N LYS A 56 1.61 -13.23 -11.70
CA LYS A 56 1.36 -13.61 -13.10
C LYS A 56 0.68 -12.48 -13.88
N GLU A 57 -0.32 -11.83 -13.27
CA GLU A 57 -1.01 -10.70 -13.88
C GLU A 57 -0.10 -9.50 -14.09
N ARG A 58 0.81 -9.22 -13.15
CA ARG A 58 1.77 -8.12 -13.26
C ARG A 58 2.86 -8.40 -14.28
N GLU A 59 3.40 -9.60 -14.29
CA GLU A 59 4.40 -10.05 -15.27
C GLU A 59 3.82 -10.05 -16.70
N GLY A 60 2.52 -10.25 -16.84
CA GLY A 60 1.81 -10.19 -18.12
C GLY A 60 1.47 -8.77 -18.62
N ILE A 61 1.81 -7.70 -17.88
CA ILE A 61 1.49 -6.32 -18.31
C ILE A 61 2.43 -5.89 -19.44
N HIS A 62 1.85 -5.47 -20.55
CA HIS A 62 2.55 -4.92 -21.71
C HIS A 62 1.73 -3.80 -22.36
N HIS A 63 2.32 -3.11 -23.35
CA HIS A 63 1.71 -1.93 -23.98
C HIS A 63 0.27 -2.16 -24.50
N ALA A 64 -0.04 -3.36 -25.02
CA ALA A 64 -1.38 -3.66 -25.53
C ALA A 64 -2.46 -3.95 -24.46
N ASN A 65 -2.10 -4.27 -23.21
CA ASN A 65 -3.08 -4.60 -22.15
C ASN A 65 -2.96 -3.72 -20.88
N SER A 66 -2.00 -2.80 -20.84
CA SER A 66 -1.69 -2.00 -19.66
C SER A 66 -2.90 -1.24 -19.12
N VAL A 67 -3.64 -0.55 -19.99
CA VAL A 67 -4.86 0.21 -19.61
C VAL A 67 -5.93 -0.71 -19.04
N GLU A 68 -6.07 -1.92 -19.57
CA GLU A 68 -7.01 -2.91 -19.05
C GLU A 68 -6.58 -3.40 -17.65
N ALA A 69 -5.30 -3.70 -17.47
CA ALA A 69 -4.73 -4.13 -16.20
C ALA A 69 -4.91 -3.04 -15.12
N ILE A 70 -4.61 -1.78 -15.42
CA ILE A 70 -4.84 -0.65 -14.51
C ILE A 70 -6.33 -0.53 -14.16
N ARG A 71 -7.22 -0.59 -15.15
CA ARG A 71 -8.68 -0.51 -14.91
C ARG A 71 -9.16 -1.67 -14.03
N LYS A 72 -8.62 -2.87 -14.22
CA LYS A 72 -8.90 -4.04 -13.39
C LYS A 72 -8.43 -3.82 -11.94
N ALA A 73 -7.19 -3.38 -11.76
CA ALA A 73 -6.63 -3.07 -10.44
C ALA A 73 -7.48 -2.02 -9.69
N ALA A 74 -7.81 -0.91 -10.36
CA ALA A 74 -8.71 0.10 -9.81
C ALA A 74 -10.07 -0.52 -9.40
N LYS A 75 -10.72 -1.26 -10.32
CA LYS A 75 -12.01 -1.91 -10.02
C LYS A 75 -11.96 -2.82 -8.79
N LEU A 76 -10.85 -3.49 -8.50
CA LEU A 76 -10.73 -4.34 -7.31
C LEU A 76 -10.78 -3.52 -6.03
N VAL A 77 -10.14 -2.35 -6.00
CA VAL A 77 -10.19 -1.41 -4.86
C VAL A 77 -11.58 -0.77 -4.73
N TYR A 78 -12.20 -0.36 -5.85
CA TYR A 78 -13.48 0.37 -5.85
C TYR A 78 -14.74 -0.53 -5.71
N LYS A 79 -14.71 -1.81 -6.11
CA LYS A 79 -15.90 -2.69 -6.15
C LYS A 79 -16.34 -3.23 -4.79
N THR A 80 -15.51 -3.18 -3.76
CA THR A 80 -15.89 -3.75 -2.47
C THR A 80 -17.10 -2.97 -1.93
N LYS A 81 -18.20 -3.66 -1.57
CA LYS A 81 -19.41 -3.01 -0.97
C LYS A 81 -19.11 -2.23 0.31
N LYS A 82 -17.88 -2.33 0.82
CA LYS A 82 -17.29 -1.50 1.88
C LYS A 82 -16.70 -0.19 1.37
N PHE A 83 -16.89 0.23 0.12
CA PHE A 83 -16.39 1.51 -0.41
C PHE A 83 -16.71 2.73 0.48
N ALA A 84 -17.87 2.73 1.17
CA ALA A 84 -18.24 3.76 2.14
C ALA A 84 -17.44 3.72 3.46
N LYS A 85 -16.74 2.62 3.74
CA LYS A 85 -15.83 2.43 4.89
C LYS A 85 -14.40 2.44 4.34
N ARG A 86 -13.66 3.52 4.64
CA ARG A 86 -12.26 3.87 4.27
C ARG A 86 -11.18 2.76 4.35
N GLY A 87 -11.51 1.52 4.70
CA GLY A 87 -10.58 0.41 4.92
C GLY A 87 -9.65 0.11 3.74
N GLU A 88 -10.18 -0.09 2.52
CA GLU A 88 -9.36 -0.49 1.36
C GLU A 88 -8.30 0.57 1.00
N PHE A 89 -8.63 1.86 1.11
CA PHE A 89 -7.64 2.93 0.93
C PHE A 89 -6.61 2.96 2.05
N GLY A 90 -6.99 2.59 3.27
CA GLY A 90 -6.05 2.42 4.38
C GLY A 90 -5.06 1.30 4.10
N GLU A 91 -5.55 0.15 3.63
CA GLU A 91 -4.73 -0.98 3.21
C GLU A 91 -3.74 -0.55 2.11
N LEU A 92 -4.22 0.19 1.09
CA LEU A 92 -3.39 0.71 0.00
C LEU A 92 -2.36 1.75 0.48
N PHE A 93 -2.73 2.70 1.34
CA PHE A 93 -1.80 3.69 1.88
C PHE A 93 -0.74 3.04 2.76
N LEU A 94 -1.13 2.05 3.57
CA LEU A 94 -0.21 1.28 4.40
C LEU A 94 0.78 0.51 3.53
N HIS A 95 0.30 -0.16 2.48
CA HIS A 95 1.14 -0.84 1.50
C HIS A 95 2.17 0.13 0.87
N ALA A 96 1.71 1.26 0.33
CA ALA A 96 2.59 2.26 -0.29
C ALA A 96 3.62 2.82 0.69
N ALA A 97 3.25 3.06 1.94
CA ALA A 97 4.15 3.53 2.99
C ALA A 97 5.23 2.49 3.32
N ILE A 98 4.86 1.23 3.57
CA ILE A 98 5.82 0.18 3.92
C ILE A 98 6.78 -0.06 2.74
N ARG A 99 6.25 -0.18 1.52
CA ARG A 99 7.06 -0.45 0.32
C ARG A 99 8.05 0.66 0.01
N SER A 100 7.59 1.91 0.01
CA SER A 100 8.43 3.05 -0.36
C SER A 100 9.51 3.40 0.66
N ILE A 101 9.30 3.10 1.95
CA ILE A 101 10.23 3.46 3.02
C ILE A 101 11.17 2.31 3.39
N PHE A 102 10.66 1.09 3.48
CA PHE A 102 11.41 -0.07 3.99
C PHE A 102 11.83 -1.04 2.91
N LYS A 103 11.56 -0.73 1.62
CA LYS A 103 11.92 -1.58 0.47
C LYS A 103 11.46 -3.03 0.61
N SER A 104 10.33 -3.24 1.29
CA SER A 104 9.78 -4.55 1.59
C SER A 104 9.29 -5.30 0.35
N THR A 105 9.02 -6.59 0.45
CA THR A 105 8.34 -7.37 -0.61
C THR A 105 6.94 -7.75 -0.13
N PRO A 106 5.85 -7.47 -0.87
CA PRO A 106 4.52 -7.86 -0.43
C PRO A 106 4.35 -9.38 -0.51
N ALA A 107 3.96 -10.01 0.60
CA ALA A 107 3.88 -11.46 0.70
C ALA A 107 2.54 -12.04 0.21
N ILE A 108 1.46 -11.25 0.17
CA ILE A 108 0.16 -11.40 -0.52
C ILE A 108 -0.83 -10.42 0.16
N SER A 109 -1.61 -9.64 -0.60
CA SER A 109 -2.64 -8.74 -0.04
C SER A 109 -3.99 -9.44 0.11
N LYS A 110 -4.77 -9.04 1.12
CA LYS A 110 -6.12 -9.54 1.44
C LYS A 110 -7.13 -9.37 0.29
N ILE A 111 -6.90 -8.39 -0.59
CA ILE A 111 -7.69 -8.15 -1.80
C ILE A 111 -7.65 -9.34 -2.75
N PHE A 112 -6.50 -10.00 -2.88
CA PHE A 112 -6.36 -11.18 -3.71
C PHE A 112 -7.29 -12.32 -3.23
N TYR A 113 -7.30 -12.60 -1.92
CA TYR A 113 -8.16 -13.62 -1.35
C TYR A 113 -9.66 -13.29 -1.47
N LYS A 114 -10.06 -12.03 -1.24
CA LYS A 114 -11.45 -11.55 -1.44
C LYS A 114 -11.94 -11.69 -2.90
N SER A 115 -11.04 -11.65 -3.88
CA SER A 115 -11.40 -11.79 -5.30
C SER A 115 -11.56 -13.24 -5.77
N SER A 116 -10.97 -14.20 -5.03
CA SER A 116 -10.94 -15.62 -5.41
C SER A 116 -12.00 -16.48 -4.70
N HIS A 117 -12.41 -16.11 -3.49
CA HIS A 117 -13.38 -16.86 -2.69
C HIS A 117 -14.44 -15.92 -2.13
N ASN A 118 -15.72 -16.30 -2.27
CA ASN A 118 -16.88 -15.53 -1.83
C ASN A 118 -17.05 -15.49 -0.29
N GLU A 119 -15.95 -15.62 0.46
CA GLU A 119 -15.90 -15.65 1.91
C GLU A 119 -15.14 -14.44 2.48
N THR A 120 -15.59 -13.97 3.64
CA THR A 120 -14.88 -12.98 4.45
C THR A 120 -13.60 -13.57 5.01
N VAL A 121 -12.51 -13.50 4.24
CA VAL A 121 -11.19 -13.89 4.73
C VAL A 121 -10.76 -12.91 5.83
N LYS A 122 -10.71 -13.42 7.06
CA LYS A 122 -10.08 -12.75 8.22
C LYS A 122 -8.57 -12.75 7.98
N GLY A 123 -8.04 -11.63 7.49
CA GLY A 123 -6.61 -11.44 7.24
C GLY A 123 -6.16 -10.05 7.64
N PHE A 124 -4.86 -9.84 7.72
CA PHE A 124 -4.27 -8.54 8.02
C PHE A 124 -4.34 -7.59 6.80
N ASP A 125 -4.28 -6.29 7.05
CA ASP A 125 -4.43 -5.26 6.02
C ASP A 125 -3.21 -5.20 5.10
N SER A 126 -2.04 -5.56 5.62
CA SER A 126 -0.82 -5.73 4.84
C SER A 126 0.07 -6.83 5.43
N VAL A 127 0.75 -7.56 4.55
CA VAL A 127 1.77 -8.55 4.91
C VAL A 127 2.99 -8.34 4.03
N HIS A 128 4.12 -8.05 4.65
CA HIS A 128 5.35 -7.66 3.98
C HIS A 128 6.54 -8.42 4.54
N VAL A 129 7.45 -8.82 3.66
CA VAL A 129 8.75 -9.36 4.03
C VAL A 129 9.78 -8.23 3.95
N VAL A 130 10.54 -8.02 5.01
CA VAL A 130 11.55 -6.96 5.15
C VAL A 130 12.90 -7.61 5.48
N GLY A 131 14.01 -6.96 5.09
CA GLY A 131 15.34 -7.44 5.41
C GLY A 131 15.98 -8.35 4.35
N PRO A 132 17.26 -8.71 4.53
CA PRO A 132 17.98 -9.63 3.66
C PRO A 132 17.55 -11.09 3.89
N LEU A 133 17.95 -12.00 2.99
CA LEU A 133 17.49 -13.41 2.99
C LEU A 133 17.79 -14.19 4.27
N ASP A 134 18.87 -13.83 4.95
CA ASP A 134 19.39 -14.39 6.18
C ASP A 134 18.76 -13.79 7.45
N GLU A 135 18.14 -12.61 7.34
CA GLU A 135 17.48 -11.90 8.44
C GLU A 135 16.09 -11.39 8.01
N LEU A 136 15.30 -12.29 7.40
CA LEU A 136 13.96 -11.94 6.92
C LEU A 136 13.01 -11.71 8.10
N GLU A 137 12.37 -10.55 8.09
CA GLU A 137 11.30 -10.19 9.00
C GLU A 137 9.95 -10.27 8.29
N LEU A 138 8.95 -10.86 8.96
CA LEU A 138 7.56 -10.82 8.49
C LEU A 138 6.81 -9.72 9.23
N TRP A 139 6.45 -8.67 8.49
CA TRP A 139 5.69 -7.54 8.99
C TRP A 139 4.22 -7.72 8.68
N ILE A 140 3.40 -7.58 9.72
CA ILE A 140 1.96 -7.73 9.65
C ILE A 140 1.32 -6.42 10.12
N GLY A 141 0.55 -5.77 9.25
CA GLY A 141 0.04 -4.42 9.49
C GLY A 141 -1.49 -4.32 9.53
N GLU A 142 -1.96 -3.29 10.23
CA GLU A 142 -3.36 -2.85 10.29
C GLU A 142 -3.43 -1.33 10.03
N ALA A 143 -4.39 -0.89 9.22
CA ALA A 143 -4.58 0.52 8.89
C ALA A 143 -5.80 1.10 9.63
N LYS A 144 -5.59 2.20 10.35
CA LYS A 144 -6.65 2.92 11.09
C LYS A 144 -6.66 4.39 10.72
N PHE A 145 -7.85 4.93 10.44
CA PHE A 145 -8.07 6.35 10.20
C PHE A 145 -8.69 7.00 11.43
N TYR A 146 -8.15 8.14 11.82
CA TYR A 146 -8.63 8.95 12.93
C TYR A 146 -9.09 10.30 12.39
N ASN A 147 -10.27 10.76 12.82
CA ASN A 147 -10.76 12.10 12.49
C ASN A 147 -10.20 13.18 13.45
N GLU A 148 -9.59 12.76 14.56
CA GLU A 148 -9.03 13.62 15.59
C GLU A 148 -7.65 13.08 15.98
N PHE A 149 -6.66 13.98 16.12
CA PHE A 149 -5.29 13.60 16.46
C PHE A 149 -5.21 12.85 17.81
N ASN A 150 -5.97 13.29 18.81
CA ASN A 150 -5.94 12.73 20.17
C ASN A 150 -6.42 11.26 20.26
N ARG A 151 -6.98 10.71 19.19
CA ARG A 151 -7.38 9.30 19.12
C ARG A 151 -6.32 8.41 18.48
N ALA A 152 -5.28 8.99 17.87
CA ALA A 152 -4.11 8.26 17.40
C ALA A 152 -3.22 7.96 18.62
N GLY A 153 -3.05 6.66 18.94
CA GLY A 153 -2.30 6.18 20.10
C GLY A 153 -0.79 6.29 19.97
#